data_AF-A0A3A9YZV7-F1
#
_entry.id   AF-A0A3A9YZV7-F1
#
_cell.length_a   1.000
_cell.length_b   1.000
_cell.length_c   1.000
_cell.angle_alpha   90.00
_cell.angle_beta   90.00
_cell.angle_gamma   90.00
#
_symmetry.space_group_name_H-M   'P 1'
#
loop_
_entity.id
_entity.type
_entity.pdbx_description
1 polymer ?
#
loop_
_entity_poly.entity_id
_entity_poly.type
_entity_poly.pdbx_seq_one_letter_code
_entity_poly.pdbx_strand_id
1 'polypeptide(L)' 'MVATWHEEEGWGTVVLDRADLTVWVHFSAVVAAPGEYRSLAPGQRVRCRYEVPGQDGYPARATEVVSRDGDETRW' A
#
# COMPACT_ATOMS: atom_id res chain seq x y z
N MET A 1 -3.98 3.63 6.52
CA MET A 1 -3.05 2.68 7.17
C MET A 1 -3.13 1.34 6.46
N VAL A 2 -2.06 0.54 6.44
CA VAL A 2 -2.11 -0.84 5.92
C VAL A 2 -2.96 -1.70 6.86
N ALA A 3 -3.99 -2.36 6.32
CA ALA A 3 -4.93 -3.18 7.09
C ALA A 3 -4.59 -4.67 7.01
N THR A 4 -4.34 -5.19 5.80
CA THR A 4 -3.80 -6.54 5.59
C THR A 4 -2.63 -6.52 4.61
N TRP A 5 -1.72 -7.49 4.75
CA TRP A 5 -0.68 -7.79 3.78
C TRP A 5 -0.46 -9.31 3.72
N HIS A 6 -0.58 -9.86 2.53
CA HIS A 6 -0.39 -11.27 2.20
C HIS A 6 0.98 -11.40 1.55
N GLU A 7 2.01 -11.64 2.37
CA GLU A 7 3.42 -11.55 1.94
C GLU A 7 3.74 -12.54 0.81
N GLU A 8 3.26 -13.77 0.92
CA GLU A 8 3.46 -14.83 -0.10
C GLU A 8 2.74 -14.52 -1.42
N GLU A 9 1.62 -13.81 -1.36
CA GLU A 9 0.79 -13.49 -2.53
C GLU A 9 1.12 -12.09 -3.11
N GLY A 10 1.89 -11.27 -2.39
CA GLY A 10 2.33 -9.96 -2.82
C GLY A 10 1.21 -8.92 -2.92
N TRP A 11 0.14 -9.02 -2.12
CA TRP A 11 -0.95 -8.06 -2.13
C TRP A 11 -1.49 -7.77 -0.73
N GLY A 12 -2.26 -6.70 -0.59
CA GLY A 12 -2.90 -6.35 0.67
C GLY A 12 -3.92 -5.23 0.51
N THR A 13 -4.30 -4.62 1.63
CA THR A 13 -5.26 -3.51 1.61
C THR A 13 -4.81 -2.34 2.47
N VAL A 14 -5.20 -1.15 2.06
CA VAL A 14 -4.99 0.10 2.80
C VAL A 14 -6.35 0.72 3.08
N VAL A 15 -6.59 1.06 4.35
CA VAL A 15 -7.75 1.84 4.77
C VAL A 15 -7.39 3.32 4.72
N LEU A 16 -8.20 4.08 3.99
CA LEU A 16 -8.13 5.54 3.97
C LEU A 16 -9.17 6.09 4.96
N ASP A 17 -8.73 6.40 6.18
CA ASP A 17 -9.61 6.85 7.28
C ASP A 17 -10.51 8.05 6.91
N ARG A 18 -10.02 8.95 6.04
CA ARG A 18 -10.80 10.13 5.62
C ARG A 18 -11.94 9.82 4.66
N ALA A 19 -11.92 8.68 3.98
CA ALA A 19 -12.84 8.36 2.90
C ALA A 19 -13.66 7.09 3.17
N ASP A 20 -13.47 6.45 4.34
CA ASP A 20 -14.03 5.12 4.66
C ASP A 20 -13.83 4.12 3.49
N LEU A 21 -12.66 4.21 2.84
CA LEU A 21 -12.37 3.53 1.59
C LEU A 21 -11.25 2.50 1.80
N THR A 22 -11.54 1.26 1.44
CA THR A 22 -10.55 0.19 1.37
C THR A 22 -9.99 0.11 -0.04
N VAL A 23 -8.67 0.27 -0.15
CA VAL A 23 -7.92 0.26 -1.40
C VAL A 23 -7.13 -1.04 -1.49
N TRP A 24 -7.30 -1.80 -2.57
CA TRP A 24 -6.48 -2.97 -2.86
C TRP A 24 -5.09 -2.56 -3.33
N VAL A 25 -4.05 -3.26 -2.86
CA VAL A 25 -2.65 -2.93 -3.15
C VAL A 25 -1.91 -4.18 -3.62
N HIS A 26 -1.12 -4.04 -4.69
CA HIS A 26 -0.16 -5.04 -5.14
C HIS A 26 1.28 -4.59 -4.85
N PHE A 27 2.21 -5.52 -4.66
CA PHE A 27 3.63 -5.22 -4.43
C PHE A 27 4.23 -4.37 -5.56
N SER A 28 3.74 -4.51 -6.79
CA SER A 28 4.24 -3.71 -7.93
C SER A 28 3.98 -2.22 -7.77
N ALA A 29 2.95 -1.82 -7.02
CA ALA A 29 2.60 -0.43 -6.74
C ALA A 29 3.41 0.16 -5.56
N VAL A 30 4.08 -0.67 -4.77
CA VAL A 30 4.91 -0.22 -3.64
C VAL A 30 6.22 0.36 -4.17
N VAL A 31 6.50 1.60 -3.79
CA VAL A 31 7.75 2.28 -4.10
C VAL A 31 8.78 1.91 -3.04
N ALA A 32 9.87 1.27 -3.48
CA ALA A 32 10.99 0.84 -2.65
C ALA A 32 12.31 1.14 -3.37
N ALA A 33 13.42 1.13 -2.64
CA ALA A 33 14.74 1.34 -3.25
C ALA A 33 15.10 0.18 -4.20
N PRO A 34 16.00 0.40 -5.18
CA PRO A 34 16.49 -0.67 -6.04
C PRO A 34 17.07 -1.83 -5.23
N GLY A 35 16.59 -3.05 -5.49
CA GLY A 35 17.02 -4.26 -4.77
C GLY A 35 16.30 -4.52 -3.44
N GLU A 36 15.40 -3.64 -3.01
CA GLU A 36 14.61 -3.81 -1.78
C GLU A 36 13.34 -4.64 -2.05
N TYR A 37 12.97 -5.46 -1.07
CA TYR A 37 11.77 -6.28 -1.16
C TYR A 37 10.52 -5.41 -0.94
N ARG A 38 9.65 -5.38 -1.95
CA ARG A 38 8.42 -4.59 -1.93
C ARG A 38 7.35 -5.27 -1.08
N SER A 39 7.33 -4.91 0.19
CA SER A 39 6.38 -5.43 1.18
C SER A 39 5.82 -4.30 2.04
N LEU A 40 4.71 -4.60 2.71
CA LEU A 40 4.07 -3.72 3.68
C LEU A 40 3.79 -4.49 4.96
N ALA A 41 3.72 -3.79 6.08
CA ALA A 41 3.33 -4.40 7.36
C ALA A 41 1.94 -3.90 7.80
N PRO A 42 1.05 -4.76 8.31
CA PRO A 42 -0.18 -4.30 8.96
C PRO A 42 0.11 -3.24 10.04
N GLY A 43 -0.68 -2.17 10.05
CA GLY A 43 -0.46 -1.03 10.95
C GLY A 43 0.49 0.05 10.39
N GLN A 44 1.23 -0.25 9.33
CA GLN A 44 2.16 0.71 8.71
C GLN A 44 1.41 1.91 8.14
N ARG A 45 1.98 3.11 8.34
CA ARG A 45 1.48 4.34 7.74
C ARG A 45 2.06 4.51 6.35
N VAL A 46 1.18 4.65 5.37
CA VAL A 46 1.52 4.83 3.96
C VAL A 46 0.76 6.01 3.38
N ARG A 47 1.28 6.59 2.30
CA ARG A 47 0.48 7.36 1.35
C ARG A 47 0.29 6.54 0.10
N CYS A 48 -0.89 6.57 -0.47
CA CYS A 48 -1.16 5.92 -1.75
C CYS A 48 -1.89 6.84 -2.71
N ARG A 49 -1.61 6.67 -4.00
CA ARG A 49 -2.50 7.07 -5.10
C ARG A 49 -3.34 5.87 -5.48
N TYR A 50 -4.59 6.12 -5.84
CA TYR A 50 -5.53 5.08 -6.20
C TYR A 50 -6.42 5.52 -7.35
N GLU A 51 -7.02 4.54 -8.03
CA GLU A 51 -8.01 4.73 -9.08
C GLU A 51 -9.30 3.95 -8.79
N VAL A 52 -10.36 4.31 -9.51
CA VAL A 52 -11.69 3.70 -9.49
C VAL A 52 -12.13 3.48 -10.95
N PRO A 53 -12.72 2.33 -11.33
CA PRO A 53 -13.04 1.19 -10.46
C PRO A 53 -11.79 0.46 -9.95
N GLY A 54 -11.91 -0.14 -8.76
CA GLY A 54 -10.86 -0.98 -8.19
C GLY A 54 -10.79 -2.38 -8.82
N GLN A 55 -10.27 -3.34 -8.05
CA GLN A 55 -9.99 -4.70 -8.51
C GLN A 55 -10.42 -5.73 -7.46
N ASP A 56 -10.72 -6.96 -7.87
CA ASP A 56 -10.97 -8.11 -6.98
C ASP A 56 -12.04 -7.87 -5.91
N GLY A 57 -13.10 -7.15 -6.28
CA GLY A 57 -14.20 -6.80 -5.39
C GLY A 57 -13.94 -5.60 -4.48
N TYR A 58 -12.76 -4.97 -4.56
CA TYR A 58 -12.46 -3.73 -3.87
C TYR A 58 -12.85 -2.51 -4.71
N PRO A 59 -13.39 -1.44 -4.07
CA PRO A 59 -13.89 -0.26 -4.78
C PRO A 59 -12.78 0.58 -5.44
N ALA A 60 -11.54 0.46 -4.96
CA ALA A 60 -10.38 1.18 -5.46
C ALA A 60 -9.12 0.29 -5.48
N ARG A 61 -8.19 0.61 -6.39
CA ARG A 61 -6.89 -0.04 -6.50
C ARG A 61 -5.77 0.99 -6.40
N ALA A 62 -4.71 0.67 -5.67
CA ALA A 62 -3.52 1.50 -5.57
C ALA A 62 -2.67 1.39 -6.84
N THR A 63 -2.22 2.54 -7.31
CA THR A 63 -1.29 2.68 -8.44
C THR A 63 0.12 3.03 -7.97
N GLU A 64 0.23 3.64 -6.79
CA GLU A 64 1.49 4.01 -6.15
C GLU A 64 1.30 4.01 -4.63
N VAL A 65 2.23 3.40 -3.89
CA VAL A 65 2.25 3.38 -2.42
C VAL A 65 3.64 3.73 -1.93
N VAL A 66 3.73 4.73 -1.06
CA VAL A 66 4.97 5.17 -0.42
C VAL A 66 4.86 5.01 1.10
N SER A 67 5.83 4.31 1.68
CA SER A 67 5.99 4.17 3.13
C SER A 67 6.26 5.53 3.78
N ARG A 68 5.62 5.81 4.92
CA ARG A 68 5.91 7.04 5.69
C ARG A 68 7.01 6.86 6.73
N ASP A 69 7.34 5.61 7.06
CA ASP A 69 8.44 5.23 7.96
C ASP A 69 9.83 5.37 7.32
N GLY A 70 9.93 5.31 5.98
CA GLY A 70 11.22 5.33 5.28
C GLY A 70 11.90 6.70 5.19
N ASP A 71 11.30 7.76 5.75
CA ASP A 71 11.83 9.13 5.70
C ASP A 71 12.70 9.50 6.92
N GLU A 72 12.76 8.64 7.95
CA GLU A 72 13.52 8.93 9.19
C GLU A 72 15.00 8.49 9.16
N THR A 73 15.49 7.88 8.08
CA THR A 73 16.91 7.47 7.98
C THR A 73 17.56 8.04 6.72
N ARG A 74 17.81 9.35 6.70
CA ARG A 74 18.80 9.94 5.79
C ARG A 74 19.45 11.16 6.44
N TRP A 75 20.43 10.89 7.32
CA TRP A 75 21.46 11.84 7.74
C TRP A 75 22.81 11.35 7.24
#